data_AF-A0A4S4H7J2-F1
#
_entry.id   AF-A0A4S4H7J2-F1
#
_cell.length_a   1.000
_cell.length_b   1.000
_cell.length_c   1.000
_cell.angle_alpha   90.00
_cell.angle_beta   90.00
_cell.angle_gamma   90.00
#
_symmetry.space_group_name_H-M   'P 1'
#
loop_
_entity.id
_entity.type
_entity.pdbx_description
1 polymer ?
#
loop_
_entity_poly.entity_id
_entity_poly.type
_entity_poly.pdbx_seq_one_letter_code
_entity_poly.pdbx_strand_id
1 'polypeptide(L)'
;MPPDRAKIIGLSRHRLSTDGDGVTTLVAFSRLTVIFIIVIVLFAGCTYRSDSIVDNGVWLPVENGESVGSYTNLEGHIYWGTAVGDFSCDEIDVDLASFRVCSETEYAKDKRHVYYPQRIICYDGIDEDGNGFGGTYAEEMILKGANPNHFRYLGNGYAVAGNRMYLNGETIEWNDSIVQQNSSVLNNNN
;
A
#
# COMPACT_ATOMS: atom_id res chain seq x y z
N MET A 1 83.40 -31.60 43.43
CA MET A 1 82.38 -32.20 42.54
C MET A 1 81.44 -33.03 43.41
N PRO A 2 80.14 -32.73 43.40
CA PRO A 2 79.29 -33.09 42.27
C PRO A 2 78.65 -31.86 41.59
N PRO A 3 78.29 -31.94 40.30
CA PRO A 3 77.52 -30.90 39.64
C PRO A 3 76.02 -31.07 39.88
N ASP A 4 75.36 -29.94 39.69
CA ASP A 4 73.97 -29.64 39.95
C ASP A 4 72.93 -30.47 39.19
N ARG A 5 71.76 -30.47 39.81
CA ARG A 5 70.51 -31.10 39.39
C ARG A 5 69.99 -30.52 38.08
N ALA A 6 69.45 -31.38 37.22
CA ALA A 6 68.41 -30.99 36.27
C ALA A 6 67.22 -31.96 36.44
N LYS A 7 66.14 -31.50 37.09
CA LYS A 7 64.85 -32.20 37.14
C LYS A 7 64.01 -31.67 35.99
N ILE A 8 63.87 -32.47 34.93
CA ILE A 8 62.98 -32.14 33.81
C ILE A 8 61.55 -32.34 34.29
N ILE A 9 60.83 -31.24 34.53
CA ILE A 9 59.39 -31.24 34.77
C ILE A 9 58.73 -31.34 33.39
N GLY A 10 58.27 -32.53 33.03
CA GLY A 10 57.40 -32.68 31.86
C GLY A 10 56.09 -31.96 32.12
N LEU A 11 55.91 -30.76 31.55
CA LEU A 11 54.56 -30.20 31.41
C LEU A 11 53.83 -31.09 30.41
N SER A 12 52.83 -31.83 30.91
CA SER A 12 51.81 -32.44 30.08
C SER A 12 51.16 -31.33 29.26
N ARG A 13 51.50 -31.26 27.96
CA ARG A 13 50.69 -30.50 27.02
C ARG A 13 49.41 -31.30 26.87
N HIS A 14 48.34 -30.86 27.52
CA HIS A 14 46.99 -31.24 27.12
C HIS A 14 46.84 -30.85 25.65
N ARG A 15 46.98 -31.83 24.76
CA ARG A 15 46.45 -31.72 23.41
C ARG A 15 44.94 -31.59 23.60
N LEU A 16 44.39 -30.41 23.31
CA LEU A 16 42.97 -30.34 22.97
C LEU A 16 42.80 -31.23 21.75
N SER A 17 42.21 -32.41 21.99
CA SER A 17 41.67 -33.24 20.91
C SER A 17 40.55 -32.41 20.30
N THR A 18 40.78 -31.91 19.09
CA THR A 18 39.68 -31.50 18.22
C THR A 18 39.22 -32.79 17.55
N ASP A 19 38.54 -33.63 18.34
CA ASP A 19 37.76 -34.70 17.75
C ASP A 19 36.79 -34.03 16.77
N GLY A 20 36.73 -34.56 15.55
CA GLY A 20 36.01 -33.98 14.40
C GLY A 20 34.52 -33.71 14.63
N ASP A 21 34.01 -34.08 15.80
CA ASP A 21 32.66 -33.85 16.31
C ASP A 21 32.41 -32.39 16.74
N GLY A 22 33.45 -31.65 17.13
CA GLY A 22 33.32 -30.24 17.53
C GLY A 22 33.07 -29.29 16.34
N VAL A 23 33.63 -29.62 15.17
CA VAL A 23 33.47 -28.82 13.95
C VAL A 23 32.13 -29.12 13.27
N THR A 24 31.69 -30.39 13.28
CA THR A 24 30.40 -30.79 12.71
C THR A 24 29.23 -30.28 13.54
N THR A 25 29.33 -30.26 14.87
CA THR A 25 28.31 -29.65 15.76
C THR A 25 28.23 -28.13 15.54
N LEU A 26 29.35 -27.40 15.51
CA LEU A 26 29.35 -25.94 15.27
C LEU A 26 28.76 -25.57 13.88
N VAL A 27 29.06 -26.36 12.84
CA VAL A 27 28.50 -26.18 11.49
C VAL A 27 27.01 -26.56 11.44
N ALA A 28 26.58 -27.55 12.22
CA ALA A 28 25.17 -27.90 12.34
C ALA A 28 24.35 -26.83 13.10
N PHE A 29 24.90 -26.26 14.18
CA PHE A 29 24.26 -25.17 14.94
C PHE A 29 24.13 -23.88 14.11
N SER A 30 25.15 -23.54 13.31
CA SER A 30 25.09 -22.39 12.39
C SER A 30 24.12 -22.59 11.22
N ARG A 31 23.99 -23.81 10.69
CA ARG A 31 22.96 -24.14 9.68
C ARG A 31 21.55 -24.08 10.26
N LEU A 32 21.35 -24.53 11.48
CA LEU A 32 20.05 -24.51 12.15
C LEU A 32 19.61 -23.08 12.49
N THR A 33 20.52 -22.21 12.94
CA THR A 33 20.20 -20.80 13.21
C THR A 33 19.93 -20.00 11.94
N VAL A 34 20.65 -20.25 10.85
CA VAL A 34 20.38 -19.61 9.55
C VAL A 34 19.00 -20.02 9.01
N ILE A 35 18.64 -21.31 9.10
CA ILE A 35 17.30 -21.77 8.73
C ILE A 35 16.23 -21.12 9.62
N PHE A 36 16.48 -21.01 10.93
CA PHE A 36 15.54 -20.37 11.86
C PHE A 36 15.36 -18.87 11.58
N ILE A 37 16.43 -18.15 11.22
CA ILE A 37 16.36 -16.73 10.81
C ILE A 37 15.60 -16.60 9.48
N ILE A 38 15.85 -17.46 8.50
CA ILE A 38 15.11 -17.47 7.22
C ILE A 38 13.63 -17.73 7.47
N VAL A 39 13.29 -18.68 8.34
CA VAL A 39 11.90 -18.96 8.75
C VAL A 39 11.29 -17.74 9.44
N ILE A 40 11.96 -17.10 10.39
CA ILE A 40 11.45 -15.88 11.05
C ILE A 40 11.22 -14.74 10.04
N VAL A 41 12.13 -14.55 9.08
CA VAL A 41 11.98 -13.52 8.03
C VAL A 41 10.84 -13.86 7.06
N LEU A 42 10.62 -15.14 6.76
CA LEU A 42 9.50 -15.60 5.91
C LEU A 42 8.14 -15.53 6.61
N PHE A 43 8.09 -15.66 7.94
CA PHE A 43 6.85 -15.61 8.74
C PHE A 43 6.56 -14.24 9.35
N ALA A 44 7.53 -13.32 9.38
CA ALA A 44 7.30 -11.90 9.66
C ALA A 44 6.70 -11.20 8.42
N GLY A 45 5.61 -11.75 7.88
CA GLY A 45 4.78 -11.00 6.94
C GLY A 45 4.35 -9.72 7.63
N CYS A 46 4.71 -8.56 7.06
CA CYS A 46 4.25 -7.28 7.58
C CYS A 46 2.72 -7.25 7.50
N THR A 47 2.04 -7.49 8.62
CA THR A 47 0.60 -7.30 8.72
C THR A 47 0.32 -5.81 8.78
N TYR A 48 -0.53 -5.31 7.89
CA TYR A 48 -0.96 -3.94 7.93
C TYR A 48 -2.21 -3.78 8.79
N ARG A 49 -2.38 -2.61 9.41
CA ARG A 49 -3.59 -2.31 10.20
C ARG A 49 -4.87 -2.39 9.36
N SER A 50 -4.79 -2.06 8.08
CA SER A 50 -5.91 -2.18 7.13
C SER A 50 -6.34 -3.62 6.84
N ASP A 51 -5.50 -4.61 7.11
CA ASP A 51 -5.78 -6.01 6.71
C ASP A 51 -6.95 -6.62 7.49
N SER A 52 -7.19 -6.15 8.71
CA SER A 52 -8.31 -6.56 9.56
C SER A 52 -9.56 -5.71 9.38
N ILE A 53 -9.56 -4.75 8.44
CA ILE A 53 -10.65 -3.79 8.25
C ILE A 53 -11.50 -4.19 7.04
N VAL A 54 -12.81 -4.15 7.25
CA VAL A 54 -13.81 -4.41 6.20
C VAL A 54 -13.84 -3.24 5.21
N ASP A 55 -13.91 -3.56 3.92
CA ASP A 55 -14.13 -2.56 2.87
C ASP A 55 -15.63 -2.30 2.75
N ASN A 56 -16.05 -1.07 3.03
CA ASN A 56 -17.45 -0.64 2.94
C ASN A 56 -17.78 -0.03 1.57
N GLY A 57 -16.80 0.03 0.65
CA GLY A 57 -16.99 0.60 -0.68
C GLY A 57 -17.76 -0.31 -1.62
N VAL A 58 -18.63 0.28 -2.44
CA VAL A 58 -19.23 -0.39 -3.61
C VAL A 58 -18.38 -0.04 -4.82
N TRP A 59 -17.55 -0.99 -5.28
CA TRP A 59 -16.55 -0.75 -6.32
C TRP A 59 -17.08 -1.16 -7.71
N LEU A 60 -17.37 -0.18 -8.56
CA LEU A 60 -17.98 -0.36 -9.88
C LEU A 60 -16.96 -0.17 -11.01
N PRO A 61 -17.02 -0.96 -12.10
CA PRO A 61 -16.30 -0.62 -13.33
C PRO A 61 -16.92 0.62 -13.98
N VAL A 62 -16.15 1.28 -14.85
CA VAL A 62 -16.66 2.35 -15.73
C VAL A 62 -16.68 1.78 -17.13
N GLU A 63 -17.86 1.36 -17.59
CA GLU A 63 -18.04 0.77 -18.93
C GLU A 63 -17.81 1.83 -20.02
N ASN A 64 -17.44 1.39 -21.23
CA ASN A 64 -17.20 2.32 -22.32
C ASN A 64 -18.45 3.14 -22.67
N GLY A 65 -18.31 4.47 -22.69
CA GLY A 65 -19.39 5.43 -22.93
C GLY A 65 -20.19 5.80 -21.67
N GLU A 66 -19.81 5.29 -20.50
CA GLU A 66 -20.50 5.52 -19.23
C GLU A 66 -19.64 6.35 -18.26
N SER A 67 -20.30 6.83 -17.20
CA SER A 67 -19.66 7.53 -16.09
C SER A 67 -20.06 6.93 -14.74
N VAL A 68 -19.11 6.88 -13.80
CA VAL A 68 -19.37 6.58 -12.39
C VAL A 68 -18.80 7.72 -11.56
N GLY A 69 -19.68 8.48 -10.92
CA GLY A 69 -19.29 9.75 -10.29
C GLY A 69 -18.69 10.70 -11.33
N SER A 70 -17.54 11.28 -11.01
CA SER A 70 -16.82 12.20 -11.88
C SER A 70 -15.88 11.48 -12.88
N TYR A 71 -15.81 10.15 -12.87
CA TYR A 71 -14.98 9.37 -13.79
C TYR A 71 -15.79 8.96 -15.02
N THR A 72 -15.26 9.21 -16.21
CA THR A 72 -15.89 8.85 -17.49
C THR A 72 -14.95 7.99 -18.32
N ASN A 73 -15.48 6.94 -18.94
CA ASN A 73 -14.74 6.11 -19.89
C ASN A 73 -15.15 6.45 -21.31
N LEU A 74 -14.24 7.00 -22.10
CA LEU A 74 -14.44 7.24 -23.53
C LEU A 74 -13.46 6.40 -24.32
N GLU A 75 -13.99 5.43 -25.06
CA GLU A 75 -13.23 4.56 -25.96
C GLU A 75 -12.09 3.77 -25.27
N GLY A 76 -12.23 3.48 -23.98
CA GLY A 76 -11.23 2.76 -23.19
C GLY A 76 -10.24 3.67 -22.45
N HIS A 77 -10.41 4.99 -22.54
CA HIS A 77 -9.61 6.00 -21.85
C HIS A 77 -10.43 6.58 -20.69
N ILE A 78 -9.82 6.64 -19.49
CA ILE A 78 -10.49 7.16 -18.30
C ILE A 78 -10.13 8.63 -18.10
N TYR A 79 -11.15 9.44 -17.88
CA TYR A 79 -11.03 10.87 -17.57
C TYR A 79 -11.72 11.14 -16.24
N TRP A 80 -11.30 12.21 -15.55
CA TRP A 80 -12.00 12.71 -14.38
C TRP A 80 -12.38 14.18 -14.55
N GLY A 81 -13.60 14.50 -14.11
CA GLY A 81 -14.15 15.85 -14.11
C GLY A 81 -15.13 16.08 -15.26
N THR A 82 -15.18 17.30 -15.78
CA THR A 82 -16.16 17.71 -16.79
C THR A 82 -15.52 18.68 -17.76
N ALA A 83 -15.87 18.56 -19.04
CA ALA A 83 -15.40 19.42 -20.10
C ALA A 83 -16.59 19.91 -20.95
N VAL A 84 -16.56 21.18 -21.36
CA VAL A 84 -17.57 21.84 -22.18
C VAL A 84 -16.88 22.68 -23.26
N GLY A 85 -17.44 22.67 -24.47
CA GLY A 85 -16.85 23.33 -25.63
C GLY A 85 -15.56 22.64 -26.07
N ASP A 86 -14.58 23.43 -26.52
CA ASP A 86 -13.28 22.93 -26.98
C ASP A 86 -12.31 22.58 -25.84
N PHE A 87 -12.77 22.62 -24.59
CA PHE A 87 -11.97 22.17 -23.44
C PHE A 87 -11.85 20.64 -23.43
N SER A 88 -10.68 20.12 -23.05
CA SER A 88 -10.46 18.67 -22.88
C SER A 88 -9.80 18.40 -21.54
N CYS A 89 -10.24 17.31 -20.88
CA CYS A 89 -9.59 16.80 -19.68
C CYS A 89 -8.46 15.85 -20.08
N ASP A 90 -7.38 15.85 -19.30
CA ASP A 90 -6.30 14.89 -19.48
C ASP A 90 -6.77 13.46 -19.13
N GLU A 91 -6.29 12.49 -19.91
CA GLU A 91 -6.46 11.08 -19.62
C GLU A 91 -5.71 10.68 -18.34
N ILE A 92 -6.34 9.83 -17.54
CA ILE A 92 -5.71 9.19 -16.39
C ILE A 92 -5.14 7.84 -16.84
N ASP A 93 -3.83 7.67 -16.70
CA ASP A 93 -3.20 6.36 -16.91
C ASP A 93 -3.66 5.36 -15.83
N VAL A 94 -4.61 4.50 -16.22
CA VAL A 94 -5.17 3.43 -15.40
C VAL A 94 -5.00 2.07 -16.07
N ASP A 95 -4.89 1.03 -15.26
CA ASP A 95 -5.10 -0.35 -15.72
C ASP A 95 -6.59 -0.60 -15.83
N LEU A 96 -7.15 -0.33 -17.02
CA LEU A 96 -8.60 -0.35 -17.27
C LEU A 96 -9.27 -1.66 -16.78
N ALA A 97 -8.61 -2.80 -16.97
CA ALA A 97 -9.15 -4.10 -16.56
C ALA A 97 -9.47 -4.19 -15.06
N SER A 98 -8.61 -3.59 -14.22
CA SER A 98 -8.77 -3.58 -12.75
C SER A 98 -9.32 -2.26 -12.20
N PHE A 99 -9.47 -1.23 -13.02
CA PHE A 99 -9.95 0.07 -12.60
C PHE A 99 -11.39 0.01 -12.09
N ARG A 100 -11.62 0.50 -10.87
CA ARG A 100 -12.93 0.57 -10.22
C ARG A 100 -13.10 1.87 -9.46
N VAL A 101 -14.30 2.42 -9.49
CA VAL A 101 -14.69 3.63 -8.75
C VAL A 101 -15.55 3.21 -7.55
N CYS A 102 -15.27 3.76 -6.37
CA CYS A 102 -16.13 3.58 -5.20
C CYS A 102 -17.36 4.49 -5.35
N SER A 103 -18.51 3.87 -5.63
CA SER A 103 -19.78 4.54 -5.87
C SER A 103 -20.08 5.61 -4.82
N GLU A 104 -20.66 6.74 -5.25
CA GLU A 104 -21.02 7.89 -4.42
C GLU A 104 -19.84 8.58 -3.71
N THR A 105 -18.62 8.34 -4.17
CA THR A 105 -17.40 8.98 -3.67
C THR A 105 -16.46 9.34 -4.81
N GLU A 106 -15.39 10.06 -4.50
CA GLU A 106 -14.32 10.39 -5.45
C GLU A 106 -13.14 9.40 -5.43
N TYR A 107 -13.20 8.36 -4.59
CA TYR A 107 -12.17 7.32 -4.57
C TYR A 107 -12.30 6.39 -5.77
N ALA A 108 -11.18 6.10 -6.42
CA ALA A 108 -11.05 5.01 -7.37
C ALA A 108 -9.76 4.23 -7.12
N LYS A 109 -9.64 3.03 -7.68
CA LYS A 109 -8.41 2.23 -7.64
C LYS A 109 -8.29 1.32 -8.84
N ASP A 110 -7.05 1.06 -9.25
CA ASP A 110 -6.70 -0.06 -10.11
C ASP A 110 -5.68 -0.95 -9.37
N LYS A 111 -5.07 -1.92 -10.04
CA LYS A 111 -4.04 -2.78 -9.44
C LYS A 111 -2.74 -2.04 -9.07
N ARG A 112 -2.53 -0.81 -9.56
CA ARG A 112 -1.28 -0.03 -9.42
C ARG A 112 -1.42 1.09 -8.40
N HIS A 113 -2.53 1.83 -8.43
CA HIS A 113 -2.74 3.06 -7.71
C HIS A 113 -4.14 3.16 -7.11
N VAL A 114 -4.22 3.95 -6.04
CA VAL A 114 -5.47 4.50 -5.54
C VAL A 114 -5.54 5.95 -5.98
N TYR A 115 -6.72 6.37 -6.42
CA TYR A 115 -6.98 7.67 -6.98
C TYR A 115 -7.94 8.46 -6.09
N TYR A 116 -7.65 9.74 -5.92
CA TYR A 116 -8.55 10.74 -5.34
C TYR A 116 -8.12 12.12 -5.86
N PRO A 117 -9.03 12.99 -6.34
CA PRO A 117 -8.69 14.32 -6.84
C PRO A 117 -8.16 15.21 -5.71
N GLN A 118 -6.84 15.42 -5.66
CA GLN A 118 -6.16 16.21 -4.61
C GLN A 118 -6.01 17.69 -5.01
N ARG A 119 -5.80 17.97 -6.30
CA ARG A 119 -5.67 19.33 -6.82
C ARG A 119 -6.60 19.53 -8.01
N ILE A 120 -7.76 20.11 -7.73
CA ILE A 120 -8.81 20.35 -8.71
C ILE A 120 -8.64 21.74 -9.31
N ILE A 121 -8.65 21.83 -10.63
CA ILE A 121 -8.62 23.08 -11.39
C ILE A 121 -9.97 23.26 -12.07
N CYS A 122 -10.50 24.47 -11.95
CA CYS A 122 -11.67 24.92 -12.69
C CYS A 122 -11.22 25.97 -13.70
N TYR A 123 -11.59 25.79 -14.96
CA TYR A 123 -11.32 26.72 -16.04
C TYR A 123 -12.64 27.16 -16.67
N ASP A 124 -12.78 28.45 -16.90
CA ASP A 124 -13.92 29.06 -17.59
C ASP A 124 -13.39 30.12 -18.55
N GLY A 125 -13.79 30.02 -19.81
CA GLY A 125 -13.28 30.82 -20.92
C GLY A 125 -14.35 31.08 -21.96
N ILE A 126 -14.08 32.04 -22.83
CA ILE A 126 -14.93 32.38 -23.99
C ILE A 126 -14.04 32.34 -25.23
N ASP A 127 -14.47 31.62 -26.25
CA ASP A 127 -13.77 31.51 -27.53
C ASP A 127 -13.90 32.79 -28.38
N GLU A 128 -13.27 32.81 -29.55
CA GLU A 128 -13.29 33.97 -30.46
C GLU A 128 -14.69 34.28 -31.03
N ASP A 129 -15.57 33.29 -31.07
CA ASP A 129 -16.94 33.39 -31.56
C ASP A 129 -17.95 33.77 -30.45
N GLY A 130 -17.49 33.86 -29.21
CA GLY A 130 -18.31 34.21 -28.05
C GLY A 130 -18.98 33.02 -27.36
N ASN A 131 -18.60 31.78 -27.68
CA ASN A 131 -19.10 30.59 -26.98
C ASN A 131 -18.27 30.33 -25.72
N GLY A 132 -18.96 29.95 -24.64
CA GLY A 132 -18.30 29.53 -23.41
C GLY A 132 -17.65 28.15 -23.56
N PHE A 133 -16.42 28.01 -23.07
CA PHE A 133 -15.73 26.74 -22.96
C PHE A 133 -15.05 26.63 -21.60
N GLY A 134 -14.90 25.41 -21.10
CA GLY A 134 -14.23 25.20 -19.84
C GLY A 134 -14.60 23.89 -19.18
N GLY A 135 -14.23 23.76 -17.93
CA GLY A 135 -14.37 22.50 -17.25
C GLY A 135 -13.67 22.44 -15.91
N THR A 136 -13.69 21.24 -15.36
CA THR A 136 -13.03 20.89 -14.11
C THR A 136 -12.24 19.62 -14.33
N TYR A 137 -10.98 19.61 -13.91
CA TYR A 137 -10.11 18.45 -13.97
C TYR A 137 -9.20 18.40 -12.75
N ALA A 138 -8.59 17.24 -12.50
CA ALA A 138 -7.66 17.06 -11.40
C ALA A 138 -6.23 16.92 -11.93
N GLU A 139 -5.33 17.79 -11.49
CA GLU A 139 -3.91 17.71 -11.84
C GLU A 139 -3.14 16.68 -11.01
N GLU A 140 -3.65 16.37 -9.80
CA GLU A 140 -3.05 15.39 -8.92
C GLU A 140 -4.11 14.40 -8.46
N MET A 141 -3.99 13.14 -8.88
CA MET A 141 -4.95 12.09 -8.55
C MET A 141 -4.38 10.91 -7.79
N ILE A 142 -3.10 10.56 -7.98
CA ILE A 142 -2.52 9.38 -7.32
C ILE A 142 -2.34 9.68 -5.83
N LEU A 143 -3.03 8.90 -5.00
CA LEU A 143 -2.96 8.98 -3.56
C LEU A 143 -1.65 8.36 -3.07
N LYS A 144 -0.66 9.21 -2.77
CA LYS A 144 0.70 8.76 -2.46
C LYS A 144 0.73 7.83 -1.24
N GLY A 145 1.40 6.69 -1.41
CA GLY A 145 1.59 5.70 -0.35
C GLY A 145 0.37 4.83 -0.04
N ALA A 146 -0.75 4.99 -0.76
CA ALA A 146 -1.87 4.07 -0.66
C ALA A 146 -1.62 2.85 -1.56
N ASN A 147 -1.49 1.66 -0.96
CA ASN A 147 -1.41 0.41 -1.70
C ASN A 147 -2.83 -0.08 -2.02
N PRO A 148 -3.21 -0.28 -3.30
CA PRO A 148 -4.56 -0.68 -3.69
C PRO A 148 -5.04 -1.99 -3.05
N ASN A 149 -4.14 -2.95 -2.85
CA ASN A 149 -4.48 -4.26 -2.27
C ASN A 149 -4.90 -4.15 -0.79
N HIS A 150 -4.35 -3.14 -0.10
CA HIS A 150 -4.61 -2.85 1.31
C HIS A 150 -5.56 -1.66 1.50
N PHE A 151 -6.10 -1.11 0.41
CA PHE A 151 -7.04 0.02 0.48
C PHE A 151 -8.44 -0.46 0.88
N ARG A 152 -9.03 0.19 1.88
CA ARG A 152 -10.40 -0.05 2.35
C ARG A 152 -11.11 1.29 2.50
N TYR A 153 -12.29 1.41 1.92
CA TYR A 153 -13.17 2.54 2.19
C TYR A 153 -13.98 2.26 3.46
N LEU A 154 -14.10 3.24 4.35
CA LEU A 154 -14.83 3.08 5.61
C LEU A 154 -16.22 3.70 5.58
N GLY A 155 -16.45 4.69 4.71
CA GLY A 155 -17.67 5.52 4.72
C GLY A 155 -17.35 6.99 5.02
N ASN A 156 -18.24 7.89 4.58
CA ASN A 156 -18.18 9.32 4.87
C ASN A 156 -16.82 9.98 4.54
N GLY A 157 -16.18 9.53 3.45
CA GLY A 157 -14.88 10.05 3.01
C GLY A 157 -13.66 9.43 3.70
N TYR A 158 -13.87 8.64 4.75
CA TYR A 158 -12.78 7.94 5.44
C TYR A 158 -12.33 6.70 4.67
N ALA A 159 -11.02 6.52 4.62
CA ALA A 159 -10.40 5.32 4.06
C ALA A 159 -9.09 4.98 4.79
N VAL A 160 -8.60 3.77 4.59
CA VAL A 160 -7.30 3.32 5.10
C VAL A 160 -6.53 2.57 4.04
N ALA A 161 -5.20 2.64 4.10
CA ALA A 161 -4.31 1.85 3.25
C ALA A 161 -3.04 1.48 4.02
N GLY A 162 -2.85 0.20 4.28
CA GLY A 162 -1.72 -0.25 5.07
C GLY A 162 -1.83 0.23 6.52
N ASN A 163 -0.91 1.11 6.92
CA ASN A 163 -0.88 1.76 8.24
C ASN A 163 -1.29 3.24 8.19
N ARG A 164 -1.84 3.71 7.07
CA ARG A 164 -2.27 5.10 6.87
C ARG A 164 -3.79 5.20 6.89
N MET A 165 -4.28 6.35 7.34
CA MET A 165 -5.69 6.73 7.31
C MET A 165 -5.84 7.99 6.48
N TYR A 166 -6.98 8.10 5.80
CA TYR A 166 -7.31 9.19 4.91
C TYR A 166 -8.70 9.71 5.20
N LEU A 167 -8.89 11.02 5.00
CA LEU A 167 -10.19 11.68 4.93
C LEU A 167 -10.21 12.49 3.64
N ASN A 168 -11.10 12.13 2.71
CA ASN A 168 -11.22 12.82 1.41
C ASN A 168 -9.87 12.97 0.69
N GLY A 169 -9.10 11.87 0.62
CA GLY A 169 -7.76 11.85 0.00
C GLY A 169 -6.64 12.49 0.83
N GLU A 170 -6.93 13.22 1.91
CA GLU A 170 -5.88 13.78 2.77
C GLU A 170 -5.43 12.75 3.81
N THR A 171 -4.12 12.64 4.04
CA THR A 171 -3.58 11.77 5.09
C THR A 171 -3.87 12.37 6.46
N ILE A 172 -4.44 11.57 7.36
CA ILE A 172 -4.70 11.95 8.74
C ILE A 172 -4.04 10.98 9.73
N GLU A 173 -3.89 11.43 10.97
CA GLU A 173 -3.47 10.56 12.06
C GLU A 173 -4.48 9.42 12.25
N TRP A 174 -3.96 8.23 12.52
CA TRP A 174 -4.82 7.06 12.69
C TRP A 174 -5.67 7.17 13.96
N ASN A 175 -6.97 6.93 13.83
CA ASN A 175 -7.89 6.87 14.97
C ASN A 175 -8.76 5.61 14.95
N ASP A 176 -8.56 4.72 15.92
CA ASP A 176 -9.29 3.45 16.02
C ASP A 176 -10.80 3.64 16.25
N SER A 177 -11.23 4.79 16.79
CA SER A 177 -12.65 5.09 17.01
C SER A 177 -13.41 5.23 15.70
N ILE A 178 -12.78 5.79 14.65
CA ILE A 178 -13.38 5.93 13.32
C ILE A 178 -13.60 4.55 12.69
N VAL A 179 -12.63 3.64 12.84
CA VAL A 179 -12.72 2.26 12.34
C VAL A 179 -13.87 1.50 13.03
N GLN A 180 -13.98 1.64 14.35
CA GLN A 180 -15.00 0.96 15.15
C GLN A 180 -16.43 1.49 14.88
N GLN A 181 -16.60 2.81 14.73
CA GLN A 181 -17.89 3.42 14.43
C GLN A 181 -18.44 2.96 13.08
N ASN A 182 -17.61 2.95 12.03
CA ASN A 182 -18.05 2.51 10.71
C ASN A 182 -18.32 1.00 10.63
N SER A 183 -17.72 0.20 11.53
CA SER A 183 -18.02 -1.23 11.67
C SER A 183 -19.37 -1.48 12.36
N SER A 184 -19.79 -0.61 13.29
CA SER A 184 -21.03 -0.78 14.05
C SER A 184 -22.29 -0.29 13.32
N VAL A 185 -22.16 0.74 12.47
CA VAL A 185 -23.27 1.21 11.62
C VAL A 185 -23.79 0.09 10.69
N LEU A 186 -22.91 -0.76 10.18
CA LEU A 186 -23.28 -1.91 9.34
C LEU A 186 -24.04 -3.00 10.11
N ASN A 187 -23.71 -3.23 11.38
CA ASN A 187 -24.38 -4.24 12.19
C ASN A 187 -25.81 -3.86 12.60
N ASN A 188 -26.16 -2.58 12.54
CA ASN A 188 -27.48 -2.08 12.94
C ASN A 188 -28.46 -1.90 11.77
N ASN A 189 -27.99 -2.08 10.52
CA ASN A 189 -28.77 -1.89 9.28
C ASN A 189 -29.07 -3.21 8.54
N ASN A 190 -28.75 -4.37 9.13
CA ASN A 190 -29.11 -5.72 8.67
C ASN A 190 -30.19 -6.33 9.57
#